data_AF-A0A812K227-F1
#
_entry.id   AF-A0A812K227-F1
#
_cell.length_a   1.000
_cell.length_b   1.000
_cell.length_c   1.000
_cell.angle_alpha   90.00
_cell.angle_beta   90.00
_cell.angle_gamma   90.00
#
_symmetry.space_group_name_H-M   'P 1'
#
loop_
_entity.id
_entity.type
_entity.pdbx_description
1 polymer ?
#
loop_
_entity_poly.entity_id
_entity_poly.type
_entity_poly.pdbx_seq_one_letter_code
_entity_poly.pdbx_strand_id
1 'polypeptide(L)'
;MAQPWSSWLSMRRVRPCQVATFEDKVRICQRSYKCLRENIDFSPEDMIFDCNVLTIATGLPEHNSYDGIDFINAVAEIKRACPFVSFSGGLSNLSFSFRGLNSLRDAMRSVFLYHAVPKGLNMSIVNPGGRVKLPRGASWTVSQCRKVILNQSADGRSVMSCAEVERFLEYAEATSVL
;
A
#
# COMPACT_ATOMS: atom_id res chain seq x y z
N MET A 1 10.11 -13.11 43.11
CA MET A 1 10.60 -12.90 41.72
C MET A 1 9.40 -12.99 40.79
N ALA A 2 8.92 -11.87 40.27
CA ALA A 2 7.86 -11.87 39.27
C ALA A 2 8.46 -12.18 37.89
N GLN A 3 7.88 -13.13 37.17
CA GLN A 3 8.33 -13.57 35.85
C GLN A 3 8.25 -12.40 34.84
N PRO A 4 9.29 -12.14 34.02
CA PRO A 4 9.36 -10.98 33.09
C PRO A 4 8.24 -10.86 32.05
N TRP A 5 7.42 -11.91 31.91
CA TRP A 5 6.46 -12.09 30.81
C TRP A 5 5.05 -11.57 31.13
N SER A 6 4.77 -11.19 32.37
CA SER A 6 3.44 -10.70 32.78
C SER A 6 3.10 -9.32 32.19
N SER A 7 4.10 -8.47 31.94
CA SER A 7 3.93 -7.18 31.27
C SER A 7 3.51 -7.35 29.81
N TRP A 8 4.07 -8.32 29.10
CA TRP A 8 3.73 -8.67 27.71
C TRP A 8 2.27 -9.12 27.54
N LEU A 9 1.72 -9.83 28.53
CA LEU A 9 0.33 -10.27 28.51
C LEU A 9 -0.68 -9.12 28.61
N SER A 10 -0.32 -8.00 29.23
CA SER A 10 -1.18 -6.81 29.31
C SER A 10 -1.29 -6.04 27.98
N MET A 11 -0.38 -6.27 27.03
CA MET A 11 -0.42 -5.69 25.68
C MET A 11 -1.41 -6.40 24.74
N ARG A 12 -2.15 -7.42 25.20
CA ARG A 12 -3.04 -8.28 24.39
C ARG A 12 -4.27 -7.63 23.74
N ARG A 13 -4.51 -6.32 23.88
CA ARG A 13 -5.52 -5.64 23.03
C ARG A 13 -4.89 -5.18 21.71
N VAL A 14 -4.38 -6.11 20.94
CA VAL A 14 -4.19 -5.87 19.49
C VAL A 14 -5.57 -6.09 18.87
N ARG A 15 -6.27 -5.00 18.56
CA ARG A 15 -7.53 -5.06 17.79
C ARG A 15 -7.26 -5.83 16.48
N PRO A 16 -8.21 -6.65 16.00
CA PRO A 16 -8.04 -7.38 14.74
C PRO A 16 -7.65 -6.40 13.62
N CYS A 17 -6.61 -6.76 12.87
CA CYS A 17 -5.89 -5.93 11.92
C CYS A 17 -6.55 -5.83 10.53
N GLN A 18 -7.84 -6.13 10.42
CA GLN A 18 -8.51 -6.18 9.12
C GLN A 18 -9.11 -4.81 8.78
N VAL A 19 -8.54 -4.22 7.73
CA VAL A 19 -8.79 -2.87 7.18
C VAL A 19 -8.25 -1.75 8.07
N ALA A 20 -6.95 -1.48 7.94
CA ALA A 20 -6.31 -0.34 8.60
C ALA A 20 -6.43 0.90 7.72
N THR A 21 -7.13 1.92 8.20
CA THR A 21 -7.18 3.27 7.57
C THR A 21 -5.79 3.91 7.56
N PHE A 22 -5.62 5.01 6.82
CA PHE A 22 -4.43 5.86 6.91
C PHE A 22 -4.01 6.14 8.37
N GLU A 23 -4.94 6.59 9.22
CA GLU A 23 -4.66 6.93 10.62
C GLU A 23 -4.21 5.71 11.42
N ASP A 24 -4.82 4.55 11.17
CA ASP A 24 -4.44 3.31 11.84
C ASP A 24 -3.03 2.88 11.43
N LYS A 25 -2.67 2.97 10.15
CA LYS A 25 -1.31 2.65 9.65
C LYS A 25 -0.27 3.52 10.35
N VAL A 26 -0.50 4.84 10.40
CA VAL A 26 0.41 5.81 11.05
C VAL A 26 0.51 5.54 12.55
N ARG A 27 -0.63 5.46 13.25
CA ARG A 27 -0.71 5.25 14.70
C ARG A 27 -0.01 3.96 15.13
N ILE A 28 -0.18 2.87 14.38
CA ILE A 28 0.43 1.58 14.68
C ILE A 28 1.96 1.67 14.52
N CYS A 29 2.45 2.20 13.39
CA CYS A 29 3.89 2.29 13.14
C CYS A 29 4.60 3.22 14.13
N GLN A 30 4.03 4.39 14.45
CA GLN A 30 4.58 5.30 15.47
C GLN A 30 4.63 4.66 16.85
N ARG A 31 3.58 3.91 17.24
CA ARG A 31 3.57 3.18 18.51
C ARG A 31 4.64 2.08 18.53
N SER A 32 4.80 1.35 17.44
CA SER A 32 5.84 0.32 17.31
C SER A 32 7.24 0.94 17.38
N TYR A 33 7.48 2.04 16.66
CA TYR A 33 8.74 2.79 16.72
C TYR A 33 9.08 3.19 18.15
N LYS A 34 8.13 3.83 18.86
CA LYS A 34 8.31 4.23 20.26
C LYS A 34 8.64 3.04 21.15
N CYS A 35 7.89 1.94 21.02
CA CYS A 35 8.11 0.73 21.80
C CYS A 35 9.51 0.15 21.59
N LEU A 36 9.98 0.08 20.33
CA LEU A 36 11.29 -0.48 20.00
C LEU A 36 12.44 0.43 20.43
N ARG A 37 12.29 1.76 20.31
CA ARG A 37 13.30 2.73 20.75
C ARG A 37 13.40 2.82 22.27
N GLU A 38 12.28 2.88 22.99
CA GLU A 38 12.28 3.13 24.44
C GLU A 38 12.52 1.88 25.28
N ASN A 39 12.04 0.70 24.86
CA ASN A 39 12.09 -0.49 25.71
C ASN A 39 13.32 -1.37 25.48
N ILE A 40 13.90 -1.36 24.28
CA ILE A 40 15.00 -2.27 23.91
C ILE A 40 16.14 -1.56 23.14
N ASP A 41 16.11 -0.23 23.03
CA ASP A 41 17.09 0.59 22.29
C ASP A 41 17.44 0.05 20.89
N PHE A 42 16.43 -0.42 20.16
CA PHE A 42 16.65 -1.01 18.83
C PHE A 42 17.00 0.07 17.80
N SER A 43 18.01 -0.15 16.95
CA SER A 43 18.42 0.85 15.96
C SER A 43 17.32 1.12 14.94
N PRO A 44 16.94 2.39 14.67
CA PRO A 44 15.88 2.70 13.73
C PRO A 44 16.21 2.32 12.28
N GLU A 45 17.49 2.28 11.90
CA GLU A 45 17.99 1.86 10.58
C GLU A 45 17.66 0.40 10.27
N ASP A 46 17.55 -0.44 11.31
CA ASP A 46 17.21 -1.86 11.21
C ASP A 46 15.68 -2.10 11.21
N MET A 47 14.88 -1.05 11.40
CA MET A 47 13.42 -1.16 11.40
C MET A 47 12.88 -1.06 9.97
N ILE A 48 12.12 -2.08 9.56
CA ILE A 48 11.38 -2.09 8.30
C ILE A 48 9.89 -2.11 8.62
N PHE A 49 9.18 -1.03 8.28
CA PHE A 49 7.73 -0.98 8.42
C PHE A 49 7.03 -1.40 7.12
N ASP A 50 6.01 -2.25 7.27
CA ASP A 50 5.04 -2.55 6.22
C ASP A 50 3.70 -1.92 6.61
N CYS A 51 3.22 -0.97 5.81
CA CYS A 51 1.94 -0.28 6.04
C CYS A 51 0.74 -1.07 5.47
N ASN A 52 0.93 -2.34 5.14
CA ASN A 52 -0.03 -3.27 4.54
C ASN A 52 -0.55 -2.78 3.18
N VAL A 53 0.14 -3.16 2.11
CA VAL A 53 -0.40 -3.03 0.74
C VAL A 53 -1.59 -3.99 0.60
N LEU A 54 -2.80 -3.42 0.49
CA LEU A 54 -4.06 -4.16 0.31
C LEU A 54 -4.50 -4.18 -1.16
N THR A 55 -5.39 -5.12 -1.47
CA THR A 55 -5.96 -5.28 -2.81
C THR A 55 -6.91 -4.14 -3.13
N ILE A 56 -6.67 -3.47 -4.26
CA ILE A 56 -7.54 -2.39 -4.77
C ILE A 56 -8.41 -2.87 -5.93
N ALA A 57 -9.46 -2.11 -6.25
CA ALA A 57 -10.40 -2.40 -7.33
C ALA A 57 -10.99 -3.81 -7.22
N THR A 58 -11.55 -4.12 -6.05
CA THR A 58 -12.25 -5.39 -5.78
C THR A 58 -13.73 -5.32 -6.14
N GLY A 59 -14.25 -4.13 -6.50
CA GLY A 59 -15.67 -3.89 -6.72
C GLY A 59 -16.44 -3.56 -5.44
N LEU A 60 -15.81 -3.67 -4.26
CA LEU A 60 -16.40 -3.29 -2.98
C LEU A 60 -16.03 -1.83 -2.62
N PRO A 61 -17.00 -0.95 -2.31
CA PRO A 61 -16.74 0.45 -1.98
C PRO A 61 -15.71 0.64 -0.85
N GLU A 62 -15.73 -0.23 0.17
CA GLU A 62 -14.79 -0.20 1.29
C GLU A 62 -13.32 -0.44 0.91
N HIS A 63 -13.05 -1.14 -0.19
CA HIS A 63 -11.70 -1.49 -0.66
C HIS A 63 -11.24 -0.64 -1.85
N ASN A 64 -12.18 0.01 -2.53
CA ASN A 64 -11.90 0.80 -3.72
C ASN A 64 -11.38 2.20 -3.39
N SER A 65 -11.68 2.70 -2.20
CA SER A 65 -11.68 4.15 -2.01
C SER A 65 -10.33 4.73 -1.59
N TYR A 66 -9.45 4.02 -0.87
CA TYR A 66 -8.24 4.70 -0.37
C TYR A 66 -6.98 3.86 -0.21
N ASP A 67 -7.00 2.53 -0.32
CA ASP A 67 -5.87 1.68 0.10
C ASP A 67 -4.52 2.02 -0.58
N GLY A 68 -4.54 2.35 -1.88
CA GLY A 68 -3.33 2.74 -2.62
C GLY A 68 -2.76 4.08 -2.15
N ILE A 69 -3.60 5.12 -2.10
CA ILE A 69 -3.20 6.47 -1.72
C ILE A 69 -2.91 6.59 -0.21
N ASP A 70 -3.66 5.88 0.62
CA ASP A 70 -3.47 5.80 2.07
C ASP A 70 -2.14 5.16 2.41
N PHE A 71 -1.74 4.10 1.71
CA PHE A 71 -0.41 3.53 1.89
C PHE A 71 0.67 4.57 1.55
N ILE A 72 0.56 5.23 0.40
CA ILE A 72 1.56 6.20 -0.07
C ILE A 72 1.67 7.39 0.91
N ASN A 73 0.53 7.89 1.39
CA ASN A 73 0.47 8.97 2.36
C ASN A 73 0.99 8.53 3.73
N ALA A 74 0.63 7.32 4.19
CA ALA A 74 1.10 6.77 5.47
C ALA A 74 2.61 6.63 5.48
N VAL A 75 3.22 6.12 4.40
CA VAL A 75 4.68 6.05 4.26
C VAL A 75 5.31 7.43 4.39
N ALA A 76 4.77 8.44 3.72
CA ALA A 76 5.30 9.81 3.79
C ALA A 76 5.23 10.37 5.23
N GLU A 77 4.10 10.16 5.91
CA GLU A 77 3.87 10.66 7.26
C GLU A 77 4.71 9.92 8.31
N ILE A 78 4.80 8.59 8.21
CA ILE A 78 5.62 7.79 9.12
C ILE A 78 7.09 8.11 8.90
N LYS A 79 7.55 8.31 7.66
CA LYS A 79 8.94 8.70 7.39
C LYS A 79 9.32 10.03 8.05
N ARG A 80 8.37 10.96 8.13
CA ARG A 80 8.53 12.24 8.81
C ARG A 80 8.55 12.09 10.34
N ALA A 81 7.70 11.22 10.88
CA ALA A 81 7.56 11.02 12.33
C ALA A 81 8.58 10.05 12.94
N CYS A 82 9.07 9.09 12.15
CA CYS A 82 9.96 8.01 12.54
C CYS A 82 11.20 8.06 11.64
N PRO A 83 12.22 8.86 11.99
CA PRO A 83 13.41 9.00 11.15
C PRO A 83 14.21 7.69 11.08
N PHE A 84 14.99 7.55 10.01
CA PHE A 84 15.90 6.42 9.72
C PHE A 84 15.27 5.06 9.43
N VAL A 85 13.96 4.90 9.64
CA VAL A 85 13.27 3.65 9.31
C VAL A 85 13.19 3.40 7.82
N SER A 86 13.18 2.12 7.44
CA SER A 86 12.91 1.65 6.10
C SER A 86 11.45 1.22 5.93
N PHE A 87 10.99 1.15 4.69
CA PHE A 87 9.62 0.78 4.34
C PHE A 87 9.61 -0.34 3.30
N SER A 88 8.76 -1.33 3.53
CA SER A 88 8.49 -2.41 2.59
C SER A 88 7.00 -2.51 2.27
N GLY A 89 6.67 -3.23 1.20
CA GLY A 89 5.29 -3.53 0.83
C GLY A 89 5.20 -4.68 -0.17
N GLY A 90 4.18 -5.53 0.00
CA GLY A 90 3.88 -6.63 -0.91
C GLY A 90 3.13 -6.20 -2.17
N LEU A 91 3.85 -5.87 -3.25
CA LEU A 91 3.24 -5.37 -4.50
C LEU A 91 2.31 -6.37 -5.21
N SER A 92 2.45 -7.66 -4.91
CA SER A 92 1.56 -8.68 -5.47
C SER A 92 0.13 -8.59 -4.94
N ASN A 93 -0.05 -8.06 -3.71
CA ASN A 93 -1.36 -7.90 -3.09
C ASN A 93 -2.18 -6.82 -3.79
N LEU A 94 -1.55 -5.70 -4.15
CA LEU A 94 -2.18 -4.56 -4.84
C LEU A 94 -3.03 -5.01 -6.05
N SER A 95 -2.49 -5.96 -6.82
CA SER A 95 -3.01 -6.40 -8.11
C SER A 95 -3.72 -7.76 -8.05
N PHE A 96 -4.15 -8.19 -6.86
CA PHE A 96 -4.69 -9.53 -6.66
C PHE A 96 -6.01 -9.77 -7.40
N SER A 97 -6.88 -8.77 -7.52
CA SER A 97 -8.14 -8.85 -8.27
C SER A 97 -7.95 -9.17 -9.75
N PHE A 98 -6.77 -8.88 -10.31
CA PHE A 98 -6.47 -8.99 -11.74
C PHE A 98 -5.60 -10.22 -12.08
N ARG A 99 -5.73 -11.30 -11.31
CA ARG A 99 -5.03 -12.57 -11.60
C ARG A 99 -5.32 -13.02 -13.04
N GLY A 100 -4.27 -13.47 -13.73
CA GLY A 100 -4.34 -13.80 -15.17
C GLY A 100 -3.91 -12.64 -16.08
N LEU A 101 -4.15 -11.38 -15.68
CA LEU A 101 -3.84 -10.19 -16.49
C LEU A 101 -2.44 -9.65 -16.21
N ASN A 102 -1.39 -10.41 -16.51
CA ASN A 102 -0.03 -10.07 -16.13
C ASN A 102 0.42 -8.67 -16.60
N SER A 103 0.06 -8.26 -17.82
CA SER A 103 0.39 -6.93 -18.35
C SER A 103 -0.25 -5.79 -17.53
N LEU A 104 -1.51 -5.96 -17.11
CA LEU A 104 -2.22 -4.98 -16.27
C LEU A 104 -1.61 -4.94 -14.86
N ARG A 105 -1.34 -6.11 -14.28
CA ARG A 105 -0.71 -6.21 -12.95
C ARG A 105 0.65 -5.54 -12.92
N ASP A 106 1.47 -5.75 -13.95
CA ASP A 106 2.79 -5.12 -14.05
C ASP A 106 2.68 -3.60 -14.23
N ALA A 107 1.70 -3.12 -15.00
CA ALA A 107 1.41 -1.69 -15.11
C ALA A 107 0.99 -1.08 -13.75
N MET A 108 0.09 -1.71 -13.01
CA MET A 108 -0.36 -1.26 -11.69
C MET A 108 0.80 -1.17 -10.70
N ARG A 109 1.62 -2.22 -10.60
CA ARG A 109 2.79 -2.25 -9.71
C ARG A 109 3.78 -1.14 -10.04
N SER A 110 4.02 -0.91 -11.33
CA SER A 110 4.97 0.09 -11.81
C SER A 110 4.49 1.51 -11.53
N VAL A 111 3.20 1.78 -11.72
CA VAL A 111 2.59 3.08 -11.38
C VAL A 111 2.59 3.30 -9.86
N PHE A 112 2.28 2.28 -9.08
CA PHE A 112 2.33 2.37 -7.61
C PHE A 112 3.72 2.75 -7.12
N LEU A 113 4.76 2.04 -7.58
CA LEU A 113 6.14 2.35 -7.23
C LEU A 113 6.58 3.74 -7.67
N TYR A 114 6.15 4.18 -8.86
CA TYR A 114 6.44 5.53 -9.36
C TYR A 114 5.96 6.62 -8.38
N HIS A 115 4.85 6.40 -7.68
CA HIS A 115 4.33 7.33 -6.67
C HIS A 115 4.83 7.06 -5.25
N ALA A 116 5.05 5.80 -4.87
CA ALA A 116 5.42 5.41 -3.50
C ALA A 116 6.91 5.65 -3.20
N VAL A 117 7.82 5.40 -4.17
CA VAL A 117 9.27 5.55 -3.97
C VAL A 117 9.66 6.98 -3.60
N PRO A 118 9.19 8.03 -4.32
CA PRO A 118 9.47 9.42 -3.94
C PRO A 118 8.94 9.81 -2.56
N LYS A 119 7.94 9.08 -2.05
CA LYS A 119 7.32 9.32 -0.73
C LYS A 119 8.03 8.57 0.40
N GLY A 120 8.93 7.66 0.08
CA GLY A 120 9.80 7.03 1.06
C GLY A 120 9.89 5.51 1.00
N LEU A 121 9.10 4.86 0.15
CA LEU A 121 9.19 3.41 -0.04
C LEU A 121 10.55 3.05 -0.65
N ASN A 122 11.37 2.28 0.07
CA ASN A 122 12.72 1.91 -0.35
C ASN A 122 12.90 0.40 -0.58
N MET A 123 11.96 -0.43 -0.12
CA MET A 123 11.95 -1.87 -0.33
C MET A 123 10.58 -2.34 -0.82
N SER A 124 10.53 -3.48 -1.50
CA SER A 124 9.26 -4.10 -1.92
C SER A 124 9.44 -5.59 -2.15
N ILE A 125 8.44 -6.38 -1.75
CA ILE A 125 8.39 -7.82 -2.02
C ILE A 125 7.76 -8.02 -3.40
N VAL A 126 8.56 -8.47 -4.36
CA VAL A 126 8.18 -8.63 -5.77
C VAL A 126 8.48 -10.03 -6.28
N ASN A 127 7.82 -10.44 -7.36
CA ASN A 127 8.24 -11.62 -8.10
C ASN A 127 9.48 -11.25 -8.94
N PRO A 128 10.65 -11.87 -8.73
CA PRO A 128 11.88 -11.53 -9.44
C PRO A 128 11.82 -11.81 -10.96
N GLY A 129 10.95 -12.72 -11.40
CA GLY A 129 10.66 -12.94 -12.82
C GLY A 129 9.62 -11.97 -13.40
N GLY A 130 8.94 -11.19 -12.54
CA GLY A 130 7.95 -10.19 -12.93
C GLY A 130 8.60 -8.93 -13.48
N ARG A 131 8.08 -8.41 -14.59
CA ARG A 131 8.68 -7.25 -15.28
C ARG A 131 8.08 -5.96 -14.72
N VAL A 132 8.56 -5.53 -13.56
CA VAL A 132 8.24 -4.19 -13.04
C VAL A 132 9.12 -3.18 -13.78
N LYS A 133 8.56 -2.54 -14.81
CA LYS A 133 9.22 -1.45 -15.54
C LYS A 133 8.55 -0.15 -15.19
N LEU A 134 9.30 0.82 -14.66
CA LEU A 134 8.76 2.16 -14.45
C LEU A 134 8.06 2.65 -15.73
N PRO A 135 6.83 3.18 -15.62
CA PRO A 135 6.05 3.55 -16.78
C PRO A 135 6.81 4.57 -17.62
N ARG A 136 7.08 4.23 -18.89
CA ARG A 136 7.65 5.17 -19.87
C ARG A 136 6.51 5.65 -20.78
N GLY A 137 6.21 6.94 -20.73
CA GLY A 137 5.13 7.56 -21.50
C GLY A 137 3.74 7.42 -20.87
N ALA A 138 2.76 8.14 -21.44
CA ALA A 138 1.37 8.12 -21.00
C ALA A 138 0.55 7.15 -21.87
N SER A 139 0.65 5.85 -21.61
CA SER A 139 -0.31 4.91 -22.20
C SER A 139 -1.66 5.03 -21.50
N TRP A 140 -2.74 4.73 -22.22
CA TRP A 140 -4.09 4.76 -21.64
C TRP A 140 -4.18 3.85 -20.40
N THR A 141 -3.61 2.65 -20.46
CA THR A 141 -3.57 1.70 -19.33
C THR A 141 -2.85 2.29 -18.11
N VAL A 142 -1.69 2.92 -18.31
CA VAL A 142 -0.95 3.60 -17.22
C VAL A 142 -1.79 4.73 -16.63
N SER A 143 -2.49 5.51 -17.46
CA SER A 143 -3.39 6.56 -16.99
C SER A 143 -4.53 6.01 -16.14
N GLN A 144 -5.15 4.89 -16.53
CA GLN A 144 -6.22 4.28 -15.74
C GLN A 144 -5.70 3.70 -14.43
N CYS A 145 -4.57 2.96 -14.47
CA CYS A 145 -3.94 2.45 -13.26
C CYS A 145 -3.61 3.59 -12.27
N ARG A 146 -3.12 4.74 -12.77
CA ARG A 146 -2.84 5.92 -11.95
C ARG A 146 -4.09 6.46 -11.27
N LYS A 147 -5.19 6.58 -12.00
CA LYS A 147 -6.48 7.03 -11.45
C LYS A 147 -6.92 6.13 -10.30
N VAL A 148 -6.90 4.81 -10.52
CA VAL A 148 -7.31 3.83 -9.51
C VAL A 148 -6.38 3.84 -8.29
N ILE A 149 -5.07 3.88 -8.49
CA ILE A 149 -4.09 3.87 -7.38
C ILE A 149 -4.15 5.15 -6.54
N LEU A 150 -4.33 6.30 -7.19
CA LEU A 150 -4.40 7.59 -6.50
C LEU A 150 -5.82 7.97 -6.07
N ASN A 151 -6.80 7.14 -6.40
CA ASN A 151 -8.23 7.45 -6.29
C ASN A 151 -8.57 8.85 -6.86
N GLN A 152 -8.13 9.12 -8.09
CA GLN A 152 -8.35 10.39 -8.79
C GLN A 152 -9.30 10.20 -9.98
N SER A 153 -10.35 11.03 -10.05
CA SER A 153 -11.28 11.05 -11.17
C SER A 153 -10.62 11.54 -12.47
N ALA A 154 -11.37 11.51 -13.57
CA ALA A 154 -10.92 11.97 -14.88
C ALA A 154 -10.40 13.41 -14.91
N ASP A 155 -10.89 14.30 -14.03
CA ASP A 155 -10.44 15.69 -13.94
C ASP A 155 -9.19 15.87 -13.04
N GLY A 156 -8.79 14.83 -12.31
CA GLY A 156 -7.65 14.82 -11.39
C GLY A 156 -7.83 15.69 -10.13
N ARG A 157 -9.02 16.26 -9.92
CA ARG A 157 -9.35 17.18 -8.83
C ARG A 157 -10.32 16.57 -7.83
N SER A 158 -11.06 15.54 -8.24
CA SER A 158 -12.03 14.84 -7.40
C SER A 158 -11.69 13.36 -7.21
N VAL A 159 -12.31 12.74 -6.19
CA VAL A 159 -12.25 11.30 -5.94
C VAL A 159 -12.97 10.55 -7.06
N MET A 160 -12.49 9.36 -7.44
CA MET A 160 -13.17 8.56 -8.46
C MET A 160 -14.61 8.24 -8.04
N SER A 161 -15.52 8.37 -8.99
CA SER A 161 -16.89 7.87 -8.85
C SER A 161 -16.93 6.34 -8.99
N CYS A 162 -17.95 5.69 -8.41
CA CYS A 162 -18.17 4.25 -8.59
C CYS A 162 -18.20 3.85 -10.08
N ALA A 163 -18.83 4.67 -10.93
CA ALA A 163 -18.89 4.46 -12.38
C ALA A 163 -17.53 4.52 -13.08
N GLU A 164 -16.54 5.24 -12.54
CA GLU A 164 -15.17 5.23 -13.08
C GLU A 164 -14.41 3.97 -12.68
N VAL A 165 -14.66 3.45 -11.47
CA VAL A 165 -14.09 2.17 -11.02
C VAL A 165 -14.70 1.02 -11.81
N GLU A 166 -16.01 1.01 -12.01
CA GLU A 166 -16.72 0.01 -12.84
C GLU A 166 -16.18 -0.01 -14.27
N ARG A 167 -16.00 1.15 -14.92
CA ARG A 167 -15.38 1.22 -16.25
C ARG A 167 -13.97 0.66 -16.31
N PHE A 168 -13.19 0.78 -15.23
CA PHE A 168 -11.88 0.16 -15.15
C PHE A 168 -11.97 -1.36 -15.03
N LEU A 169 -12.95 -1.87 -14.27
CA LEU A 169 -13.22 -3.30 -14.14
C LEU A 169 -13.71 -3.89 -15.48
N GLU A 170 -14.64 -3.23 -16.16
CA GLU A 170 -15.11 -3.62 -17.51
C GLU A 170 -13.95 -3.69 -18.51
N TYR A 171 -13.04 -2.70 -18.48
CA TYR A 171 -11.84 -2.73 -19.31
C TYR A 171 -10.92 -3.92 -18.98
N ALA A 172 -10.73 -4.21 -17.68
CA ALA A 172 -9.91 -5.33 -17.26
C ALA A 172 -10.53 -6.66 -17.71
N GLU A 173 -11.84 -6.81 -17.63
CA GLU A 173 -12.58 -7.96 -18.15
C GLU A 173 -12.45 -8.08 -19.67
N ALA A 174 -12.64 -7.00 -20.43
CA ALA A 174 -12.48 -7.01 -21.88
C ALA A 174 -11.04 -7.41 -22.31
N THR A 175 -10.04 -7.04 -21.52
CA THR A 175 -8.63 -7.42 -21.74
C THR A 175 -8.37 -8.90 -21.40
N SER A 176 -9.23 -9.54 -20.62
CA SER A 176 -9.11 -10.97 -20.24
C SER A 176 -9.58 -11.95 -21.30
N VAL A 177 -10.36 -11.46 -22.28
CA VAL A 177 -10.94 -12.27 -23.36
C VAL A 177 -10.04 -12.30 -24.60
N LEU A 178 -8.93 -11.54 -24.59
CA LEU A 178 -7.90 -11.50 -25.64
C LEU A 178 -6.66 -12.30 -25.21
#